data_AF-A0A933DF55-F1
#
_entry.id   AF-A0A933DF55-F1
#
_cell.length_a   1.000
_cell.length_b   1.000
_cell.length_c   1.000
_cell.angle_alpha   90.00
_cell.angle_beta   90.00
_cell.angle_gamma   90.00
#
_symmetry.space_group_name_H-M   'P 1'
#
loop_
_entity.id
_entity.type
_entity.pdbx_description
1 polymer ?
#
loop_
_entity_poly.entity_id
_entity_poly.type
_entity_poly.pdbx_seq_one_letter_code
_entity_poly.pdbx_strand_id
1 'polypeptide(L)'
;MAKNEMQSSQLANKKSSVSTQSILDIAEIKEGVIMLKDGSLRAVIAVSSTNFSLKSGEEQSAIINSYQSFLNSLTFPIQILMQSRKLDVHSYLDKLRSTVQEQTNELLRMQTQEYIEYISKLIESASIMNKTFYIVVPYFAGVVTKQSFFSKFGKILNPVGGISSQQREFEKNREQLSQRVNQILGGLGGIGLRSIILSTEELIELLYNSYNLSSTQQIKIKNIEEMDMSLVNE
;
A
#
# COMPACT_ATOMS: atom_id res chain seq x y z
N MET A 1 -2.45 39.25 -59.30
CA MET A 1 -3.55 39.51 -58.35
C MET A 1 -4.52 38.34 -58.51
N ALA A 2 -4.93 37.53 -57.53
CA ALA A 2 -4.72 37.46 -56.10
C ALA A 2 -4.88 35.98 -55.68
N LYS A 3 -4.40 35.68 -54.48
CA LYS A 3 -4.16 34.38 -53.85
C LYS A 3 -5.39 33.44 -53.81
N ASN A 4 -5.14 32.15 -54.08
CA ASN A 4 -5.94 31.04 -53.55
C ASN A 4 -5.06 30.28 -52.54
N GLU A 5 -4.93 30.84 -51.34
CA GLU A 5 -4.49 30.15 -50.13
C GLU A 5 -5.73 29.97 -49.24
N MET A 6 -6.29 28.77 -49.17
CA MET A 6 -7.34 28.33 -48.22
C MET A 6 -7.74 26.91 -48.66
N GLN A 7 -7.67 25.80 -47.92
CA GLN A 7 -7.29 25.49 -46.54
C GLN A 7 -6.83 24.02 -46.57
N SER A 8 -5.55 23.75 -46.32
CA SER A 8 -5.10 22.42 -45.87
C SER A 8 -5.10 22.42 -44.34
N SER A 9 -6.29 22.50 -43.74
CA SER A 9 -6.46 22.44 -42.28
C SER A 9 -6.52 20.97 -41.83
N GLN A 10 -5.34 20.43 -41.57
CA GLN A 10 -5.03 19.65 -40.36
C GLN A 10 -6.13 18.69 -39.86
N LEU A 11 -6.16 17.48 -40.41
CA LEU A 11 -6.61 16.29 -39.67
C LEU A 11 -5.40 15.69 -38.94
N ALA A 12 -4.78 16.46 -38.05
CA ALA A 12 -3.88 15.92 -37.04
C ALA A 12 -4.77 15.29 -35.96
N ASN A 13 -5.12 14.03 -36.19
CA ASN A 13 -5.88 13.20 -35.26
C ASN A 13 -5.08 13.09 -33.95
N LYS A 14 -5.35 14.00 -33.01
CA LYS A 14 -4.79 13.98 -31.65
C LYS A 14 -5.31 12.74 -30.98
N LYS A 15 -4.59 11.62 -31.11
CA LYS A 15 -4.76 10.45 -30.25
C LYS A 15 -4.66 10.95 -28.81
N SER A 16 -5.81 11.12 -28.15
CA SER A 16 -5.84 11.30 -26.71
C SER A 16 -5.26 10.01 -26.13
N SER A 17 -4.00 10.07 -25.71
CA SER A 17 -3.44 9.02 -24.86
C SER A 17 -4.40 8.91 -23.67
N VAL A 18 -5.14 7.81 -23.61
CA VAL A 18 -5.93 7.44 -22.44
C VAL A 18 -4.92 7.41 -21.30
N SER A 19 -4.98 8.40 -20.40
CA SER A 19 -4.05 8.49 -19.27
C SER A 19 -4.18 7.21 -18.45
N THR A 20 -3.09 6.61 -17.98
CA THR A 20 -3.15 5.44 -17.08
C THR A 20 -4.06 5.69 -15.87
N GLN A 21 -4.23 6.96 -15.46
CA GLN A 21 -5.16 7.42 -14.42
C GLN A 21 -6.64 7.19 -14.76
N SER A 22 -7.02 7.11 -16.05
CA SER A 22 -8.41 6.80 -16.42
C SER A 22 -8.75 5.33 -16.23
N ILE A 23 -7.76 4.43 -16.19
CA ILE A 23 -7.92 2.99 -15.89
C ILE A 23 -8.01 2.76 -14.37
N LEU A 24 -7.39 3.63 -13.57
CA LEU A 24 -7.44 3.54 -12.11
C LEU A 24 -8.76 4.10 -11.58
N ASP A 25 -9.49 3.34 -10.76
CA ASP A 25 -10.73 3.80 -10.12
C ASP A 25 -10.50 4.79 -8.96
N ILE A 26 -9.28 5.30 -8.81
CA ILE A 26 -8.86 6.21 -7.76
C ILE A 26 -9.11 7.65 -8.22
N ALA A 27 -9.82 8.41 -7.41
CA ALA A 27 -10.05 9.85 -7.61
C ALA A 27 -8.92 10.67 -6.97
N GLU A 28 -8.59 10.37 -5.72
CA GLU A 28 -7.63 11.13 -4.93
C GLU A 28 -7.10 10.27 -3.77
N ILE A 29 -5.88 10.56 -3.31
CA ILE A 29 -5.35 10.03 -2.05
C ILE A 29 -5.05 11.23 -1.16
N LYS A 30 -5.72 11.31 -0.02
CA LYS A 30 -5.63 12.45 0.89
C LYS A 30 -5.75 11.98 2.33
N GLU A 31 -4.90 12.54 3.20
CA GLU A 31 -4.94 12.29 4.66
C GLU A 31 -4.91 10.79 5.05
N GLY A 32 -4.13 9.97 4.34
CA GLY A 32 -4.02 8.52 4.60
C GLY A 32 -5.24 7.71 4.14
N VAL A 33 -6.08 8.26 3.25
CA VAL A 33 -7.29 7.60 2.73
C VAL A 33 -7.29 7.66 1.20
N ILE A 34 -7.61 6.55 0.56
CA ILE A 34 -7.86 6.48 -0.88
C ILE A 34 -9.34 6.78 -1.12
N MET A 35 -9.64 7.81 -1.91
CA MET A 35 -10.96 8.10 -2.42
C MET A 35 -11.10 7.52 -3.83
N LEU A 36 -12.13 6.71 -4.06
CA LEU A 36 -12.46 6.18 -5.37
C LEU A 36 -13.36 7.14 -6.15
N LYS A 37 -13.44 6.95 -7.47
CA LYS A 37 -14.28 7.76 -8.38
C LYS A 37 -15.77 7.70 -8.04
N ASP A 38 -16.22 6.65 -7.36
CA ASP A 38 -17.58 6.50 -6.85
C ASP A 38 -17.84 7.26 -5.54
N GLY A 39 -16.82 7.90 -4.96
CA GLY A 39 -16.88 8.63 -3.68
C GLY A 39 -16.70 7.74 -2.45
N SER A 40 -16.52 6.43 -2.62
CA SER A 40 -16.20 5.53 -1.51
C SER A 40 -14.75 5.69 -1.07
N LEU A 41 -14.51 5.42 0.22
CA LEU A 41 -13.21 5.58 0.86
C LEU A 41 -12.59 4.22 1.14
N ARG A 42 -11.26 4.13 1.08
CA ARG A 42 -10.48 2.96 1.51
C ARG A 42 -9.35 3.42 2.43
N ALA A 43 -9.25 2.79 3.59
CA ALA A 43 -8.03 2.80 4.39
C ALA A 43 -7.26 1.50 4.14
N VAL A 44 -5.95 1.54 4.23
CA VAL A 44 -5.09 0.36 4.11
C VAL A 44 -4.25 0.25 5.37
N ILE A 45 -4.24 -0.94 5.95
CA ILE A 45 -3.50 -1.28 7.16
C ILE A 45 -2.44 -2.32 6.76
N ALA A 46 -1.16 -2.04 6.99
CA ALA A 46 -0.12 -3.06 6.93
C ALA A 46 -0.14 -3.89 8.21
N VAL A 47 0.00 -5.20 8.09
CA VAL A 47 -0.10 -6.14 9.21
C VAL A 47 1.14 -7.04 9.25
N SER A 48 1.72 -7.19 10.43
CA SER A 48 2.85 -8.09 10.64
C SER A 48 2.43 -9.55 10.51
N SER A 49 3.38 -10.43 10.23
CA SER A 49 3.17 -11.88 10.34
C SER A 49 3.63 -12.41 11.70
N THR A 50 3.26 -13.65 12.02
CA THR A 50 3.76 -14.36 13.20
C THR A 50 4.08 -15.81 12.82
N ASN A 51 5.10 -16.40 13.46
CA ASN A 51 5.50 -17.77 13.17
C ASN A 51 4.63 -18.77 13.95
N PHE A 52 3.40 -18.96 13.46
CA PHE A 52 2.36 -19.78 14.11
C PHE A 52 2.84 -21.20 14.41
N SER A 53 3.61 -21.82 13.51
CA SER A 53 4.08 -23.20 13.67
C SER A 53 5.09 -23.38 14.81
N LEU A 54 5.77 -22.32 15.24
CA LEU A 54 6.72 -22.37 16.36
C LEU A 54 6.04 -22.13 17.72
N LYS A 55 4.75 -21.78 17.74
CA LYS A 55 3.99 -21.57 18.96
C LYS A 55 3.57 -22.89 19.60
N SER A 56 3.42 -22.90 20.92
CA SER A 56 2.87 -24.04 21.65
C SER A 56 1.41 -24.32 21.27
N GLY A 57 0.90 -25.52 21.55
CA GLY A 57 -0.49 -25.87 21.21
C GLY A 57 -1.53 -24.96 21.90
N GLU A 58 -1.24 -24.52 23.12
CA GLU A 58 -2.09 -23.57 23.86
C GLU A 58 -2.09 -22.19 23.20
N GLU A 59 -0.90 -21.65 22.85
CA GLU A 59 -0.78 -20.38 22.12
C GLU A 59 -1.45 -20.45 20.75
N GLN A 60 -1.26 -21.54 20.00
CA GLN A 60 -1.91 -21.74 18.71
C GLN A 60 -3.43 -21.72 18.86
N SER A 61 -3.97 -22.41 19.86
CA SER A 61 -5.40 -22.41 20.16
C SER A 61 -5.92 -21.03 20.55
N ALA A 62 -5.15 -20.28 21.35
CA ALA A 62 -5.47 -18.90 21.72
C ALA A 62 -5.52 -17.99 20.49
N ILE A 63 -4.52 -18.07 19.60
CA ILE A 63 -4.48 -17.30 18.35
C ILE A 63 -5.69 -17.63 17.46
N ILE A 64 -6.04 -18.91 17.31
CA ILE A 64 -7.21 -19.34 16.53
C ILE A 64 -8.50 -18.75 17.11
N ASN A 65 -8.69 -18.84 18.43
CA ASN A 65 -9.87 -18.32 19.11
C ASN A 65 -9.97 -16.79 19.00
N SER A 66 -8.85 -16.08 19.15
CA SER A 66 -8.78 -14.63 18.93
C SER A 66 -9.09 -14.26 17.49
N TYR A 67 -8.57 -15.02 16.51
CA TYR A 67 -8.85 -14.79 15.09
C TYR A 67 -10.32 -15.02 14.74
N GLN A 68 -10.93 -16.09 15.27
CA GLN A 68 -12.36 -16.34 15.12
C GLN A 68 -13.19 -15.19 15.73
N SER A 69 -12.83 -14.74 16.94
CA SER A 69 -13.51 -13.63 17.61
C SER A 69 -13.40 -12.33 16.83
N PHE A 70 -12.21 -12.06 16.26
CA PHE A 70 -11.99 -10.93 15.36
C PHE A 70 -12.92 -10.99 14.15
N LEU A 71 -12.96 -12.10 13.42
CA LEU A 71 -13.83 -12.27 12.25
C LEU A 71 -15.31 -12.09 12.61
N ASN A 72 -15.75 -12.67 13.73
CA ASN A 72 -17.12 -12.56 14.21
C ASN A 72 -17.51 -11.13 14.63
N SER A 73 -16.53 -10.28 14.99
CA SER A 73 -16.79 -8.88 15.35
C SER A 73 -17.06 -7.98 14.15
N LEU A 74 -16.64 -8.38 12.93
CA LEU A 74 -16.71 -7.54 11.75
C LEU A 74 -18.16 -7.38 11.26
N THR A 75 -18.61 -6.14 11.16
CA THR A 75 -19.95 -5.79 10.65
C THR A 75 -19.93 -5.26 9.21
N PHE A 76 -18.76 -5.26 8.58
CA PHE A 76 -18.51 -4.74 7.24
C PHE A 76 -17.46 -5.60 6.53
N PRO A 77 -17.46 -5.64 5.19
CA PRO A 77 -16.49 -6.41 4.45
C PRO A 77 -15.09 -5.82 4.61
N ILE A 78 -14.09 -6.68 4.72
CA ILE A 78 -12.68 -6.31 4.61
C ILE A 78 -12.05 -7.10 3.46
N GLN A 79 -10.97 -6.58 2.90
CA GLN A 79 -10.19 -7.31 1.92
C GLN A 79 -8.78 -7.54 2.48
N ILE A 80 -8.36 -8.80 2.53
CA ILE A 80 -7.00 -9.18 2.89
C ILE A 80 -6.21 -9.34 1.60
N LEU A 81 -5.10 -8.60 1.48
CA LEU A 81 -4.20 -8.65 0.35
C LEU A 81 -2.83 -9.11 0.83
N MET A 82 -2.29 -10.14 0.17
CA MET A 82 -0.91 -10.58 0.36
C MET A 82 -0.11 -10.23 -0.90
N GLN A 83 0.99 -9.51 -0.74
CA GLN A 83 1.95 -9.27 -1.82
C GLN A 83 3.21 -10.08 -1.56
N SER A 84 3.61 -10.86 -2.56
CA SER A 84 4.84 -11.66 -2.51
C SER A 84 5.83 -11.10 -3.52
N ARG A 85 7.03 -10.74 -3.06
CA ARG A 85 8.12 -10.20 -3.89
C ARG A 85 9.40 -10.96 -3.60
N LYS A 86 10.32 -11.02 -4.57
CA LYS A 86 11.66 -11.55 -4.31
C LYS A 86 12.33 -10.70 -3.23
N LEU A 87 12.98 -11.37 -2.28
CA LEU A 87 13.76 -10.70 -1.25
C LEU A 87 14.90 -9.93 -1.92
N ASP A 88 14.96 -8.62 -1.69
CA ASP A 88 16.07 -7.80 -2.15
C ASP A 88 17.06 -7.60 -0.99
N VAL A 89 18.28 -8.10 -1.17
CA VAL A 89 19.37 -7.95 -0.21
C VAL A 89 20.48 -7.03 -0.70
N HIS A 90 20.32 -6.35 -1.85
CA HIS A 90 21.39 -5.50 -2.40
C HIS A 90 21.89 -4.50 -1.38
N SER A 91 20.98 -3.80 -0.69
CA SER A 91 21.33 -2.85 0.36
C SER A 91 22.15 -3.48 1.50
N TYR A 92 21.89 -4.75 1.83
CA TYR A 92 22.63 -5.48 2.87
C TYR A 92 24.01 -5.92 2.36
N LEU A 93 24.07 -6.49 1.15
CA LEU A 93 25.31 -6.90 0.52
C LEU A 93 26.25 -5.72 0.26
N ASP A 94 25.72 -4.55 -0.11
CA ASP A 94 26.51 -3.34 -0.32
C ASP A 94 27.11 -2.83 1.00
N LYS A 95 26.39 -2.92 2.12
CA LYS A 95 26.96 -2.64 3.45
C LYS A 95 28.13 -3.57 3.76
N LEU A 96 27.98 -4.87 3.52
CA LEU A 96 29.05 -5.84 3.72
C LEU A 96 30.26 -5.56 2.83
N ARG A 97 30.04 -5.19 1.56
CA ARG A 97 31.12 -4.79 0.63
C ARG A 97 31.87 -3.56 1.14
N SER A 98 31.19 -2.57 1.71
CA SER A 98 31.86 -1.43 2.34
C SER A 98 32.67 -1.87 3.56
N THR A 99 32.14 -2.76 4.40
CA THR A 99 32.87 -3.32 5.55
C THR A 99 34.13 -4.09 5.13
N VAL A 100 34.08 -4.84 4.03
CA VAL A 100 35.25 -5.54 3.45
C VAL A 100 36.38 -4.57 3.09
N GLN A 101 36.04 -3.36 2.61
CA GLN A 101 37.03 -2.34 2.25
C GLN A 101 37.71 -1.70 3.47
N GLU A 102 36.98 -1.61 4.59
CA GLU A 102 37.49 -1.02 5.85
C GLU A 102 38.25 -2.03 6.72
N GLN A 103 38.09 -3.33 6.47
CA GLN A 103 38.75 -4.38 7.25
C GLN A 103 40.26 -4.47 6.99
N THR A 104 41.03 -4.33 8.07
CA THR A 104 42.49 -4.48 8.06
C THR A 104 42.95 -5.93 8.20
N ASN A 105 42.11 -6.80 8.77
CA ASN A 105 42.43 -8.22 8.95
C ASN A 105 42.09 -9.01 7.69
N GLU A 106 43.12 -9.53 7.03
CA GLU A 106 43.05 -10.34 5.81
C GLU A 106 42.10 -11.55 5.92
N LEU A 107 42.13 -12.26 7.05
CA LEU A 107 41.32 -13.46 7.25
C LEU A 107 39.82 -13.10 7.35
N LEU A 108 39.50 -12.04 8.10
CA LEU A 108 38.12 -11.54 8.21
C LEU A 108 37.61 -11.02 6.86
N ARG A 109 38.49 -10.39 6.08
CA ARG A 109 38.16 -9.91 4.74
C ARG A 109 37.81 -11.06 3.80
N MET A 110 38.61 -12.12 3.79
CA MET A 110 38.31 -13.34 3.01
C MET A 110 37.00 -13.99 3.44
N GLN A 111 36.77 -14.18 4.74
CA GLN A 111 35.52 -14.78 5.24
C GLN A 111 34.29 -13.94 4.88
N THR A 112 34.38 -12.62 5.00
CA THR A 112 33.27 -11.72 4.67
C THR A 112 32.95 -11.77 3.17
N GLN A 113 33.98 -11.88 2.32
CA GLN A 113 33.80 -12.04 0.87
C GLN A 113 33.13 -13.37 0.53
N GLU A 114 33.58 -14.49 1.11
CA GLU A 114 32.95 -15.80 0.92
C GLU A 114 31.48 -15.80 1.39
N TYR A 115 31.20 -15.13 2.51
CA TYR A 115 29.84 -14.97 3.01
C TYR A 115 28.94 -14.18 2.04
N ILE A 116 29.42 -13.07 1.47
CA ILE A 116 28.70 -12.30 0.44
C ILE A 116 28.35 -13.19 -0.74
N GLU A 117 29.31 -13.98 -1.24
CA GLU A 117 29.11 -14.89 -2.37
C GLU A 117 28.12 -16.01 -2.05
N TYR A 118 28.23 -16.60 -0.86
CA TYR A 118 27.33 -17.63 -0.37
C TYR A 118 25.89 -17.12 -0.30
N ILE A 119 25.66 -15.97 0.34
CA ILE A 119 24.32 -15.37 0.47
C ILE A 119 23.74 -15.02 -0.90
N SER A 120 24.56 -14.45 -1.80
CA SER A 120 24.13 -14.11 -3.16
C SER A 120 23.64 -15.36 -3.92
N LYS A 121 24.43 -16.45 -3.90
CA LYS A 121 24.08 -17.73 -4.53
C LYS A 121 22.84 -18.36 -3.89
N LEU A 122 22.76 -18.32 -2.56
CA LEU A 122 21.64 -18.89 -1.81
C LEU A 122 20.33 -18.22 -2.21
N ILE A 123 20.29 -16.89 -2.27
CA ILE A 123 19.08 -16.14 -2.62
C ILE A 123 18.67 -16.38 -4.07
N GLU A 124 19.64 -16.45 -4.99
CA GLU A 124 19.38 -16.77 -6.39
C GLU A 124 18.82 -18.19 -6.54
N SER A 125 19.39 -19.18 -5.84
CA SER A 125 18.95 -20.58 -5.92
C SER A 125 17.61 -20.85 -5.23
N ALA A 126 17.41 -20.26 -4.05
CA ALA A 126 16.26 -20.57 -3.18
C ALA A 126 15.03 -19.73 -3.54
N SER A 127 15.18 -18.72 -4.41
CA SER A 127 14.10 -17.81 -4.83
C SER A 127 13.30 -17.30 -3.63
N ILE A 128 14.01 -16.82 -2.61
CA ILE A 128 13.41 -16.39 -1.33
C ILE A 128 12.46 -15.22 -1.59
N MET A 129 11.24 -15.32 -1.07
CA MET A 129 10.19 -14.32 -1.24
C MET A 129 9.93 -13.62 0.10
N ASN A 130 9.85 -12.30 0.07
CA ASN A 130 9.26 -11.51 1.13
C ASN A 130 7.74 -11.39 0.92
N LYS A 131 6.96 -11.59 1.97
CA LYS A 131 5.50 -11.51 1.95
C LYS A 131 5.02 -10.39 2.87
N THR A 132 4.35 -9.41 2.29
CA THR A 132 3.73 -8.31 3.03
C THR A 132 2.21 -8.48 3.01
N PHE A 133 1.56 -8.25 4.16
CA PHE A 133 0.13 -8.40 4.33
C PHE A 133 -0.53 -7.04 4.55
N TYR A 134 -1.65 -6.83 3.88
CA TYR A 134 -2.45 -5.63 3.96
C TYR A 134 -3.91 -5.97 4.21
N ILE A 135 -4.59 -5.14 5.00
CA ILE A 135 -6.04 -5.16 5.13
C ILE A 135 -6.59 -3.85 4.57
N VAL A 136 -7.45 -3.96 3.57
CA VAL A 136 -8.16 -2.84 2.96
C VAL A 136 -9.54 -2.74 3.59
N VAL A 137 -9.83 -1.56 4.15
CA VAL A 137 -11.05 -1.26 4.89
C VAL A 137 -11.92 -0.33 4.05
N PRO A 138 -13.06 -0.80 3.53
CA PRO A 138 -13.98 0.05 2.78
C PRO A 138 -14.93 0.83 3.67
N TYR A 139 -15.21 2.05 3.24
CA TYR A 139 -16.35 2.83 3.70
C TYR A 139 -17.10 3.39 2.49
N PHE A 140 -18.39 3.10 2.43
CA PHE A 140 -19.29 3.63 1.43
C PHE A 140 -20.13 4.70 2.12
N ALA A 141 -19.93 5.97 1.74
CA ALA A 141 -20.87 7.01 2.11
C ALA A 141 -22.23 6.62 1.51
N GLY A 142 -23.30 6.68 2.32
CA GLY A 142 -24.62 6.17 1.97
C GLY A 142 -25.00 6.52 0.53
N VAL A 143 -25.26 5.48 -0.26
CA VAL A 143 -25.67 5.46 -1.67
C VAL A 143 -25.62 6.83 -2.34
N VAL A 144 -24.54 7.09 -3.07
CA VAL A 144 -24.56 8.09 -4.14
C VAL A 144 -25.56 7.60 -5.19
N THR A 145 -26.86 7.87 -4.97
CA THR A 145 -27.88 7.69 -5.98
C THR A 145 -27.43 8.51 -7.19
N LYS A 146 -27.71 7.97 -8.39
CA LYS A 146 -27.34 8.54 -9.70
C LYS A 146 -27.69 10.04 -9.87
N GLN A 147 -28.43 10.65 -8.95
CA GLN A 147 -28.63 12.10 -8.80
C GLN A 147 -27.34 12.94 -8.62
N SER A 148 -26.22 12.40 -8.11
CA SER A 148 -25.00 13.20 -7.85
C SER A 148 -24.33 13.74 -9.13
N PHE A 149 -24.57 13.11 -10.28
CA PHE A 149 -24.10 13.65 -11.57
C PHE A 149 -24.84 14.95 -11.97
N PHE A 150 -26.10 15.15 -11.56
CA PHE A 150 -26.85 16.38 -11.81
C PHE A 150 -26.50 17.50 -10.82
N SER A 151 -26.05 17.18 -9.60
CA SER A 151 -25.61 18.19 -8.63
C SER A 151 -24.28 18.83 -9.00
N LYS A 152 -23.42 18.14 -9.76
CA LYS A 152 -22.19 18.72 -10.35
C LYS A 152 -22.50 19.84 -11.36
N PHE A 153 -23.62 19.80 -12.08
CA PHE A 153 -24.05 20.88 -12.98
C PHE A 153 -24.65 22.07 -12.22
N GLY A 154 -25.31 21.85 -11.07
CA GLY A 154 -25.80 22.93 -10.21
C GLY A 154 -24.71 23.65 -9.39
N LYS A 155 -23.58 22.98 -9.09
CA LYS A 155 -22.45 23.56 -8.33
C LYS A 155 -21.62 24.61 -9.10
N ILE A 156 -21.83 24.76 -10.41
CA ILE A 156 -21.19 25.79 -11.24
C ILE A 156 -21.78 27.19 -10.97
N LEU A 157 -22.96 27.28 -10.35
CA LEU A 157 -23.62 28.56 -10.03
C LEU A 157 -23.20 29.19 -8.69
N ASN A 158 -22.48 28.50 -7.79
CA ASN A 158 -22.01 29.08 -6.53
C ASN A 158 -20.75 28.35 -5.96
N PRO A 159 -19.52 28.81 -6.30
CA PRO A 159 -18.28 28.07 -5.99
C PRO A 159 -17.83 28.14 -4.51
N VAL A 160 -18.27 29.13 -3.73
CA VAL A 160 -17.72 29.38 -2.37
C VAL A 160 -18.38 28.51 -1.27
N GLY A 161 -19.66 28.14 -1.42
CA GLY A 161 -20.37 27.26 -0.46
C GLY A 161 -20.21 25.76 -0.72
N GLY A 162 -19.84 25.37 -1.94
CA GLY A 162 -19.70 23.96 -2.35
C GLY A 162 -18.44 23.27 -1.85
N ILE A 163 -17.35 24.03 -1.64
CA ILE A 163 -16.05 23.49 -1.21
C ILE A 163 -16.07 23.17 0.29
N SER A 164 -16.63 24.06 1.11
CA SER A 164 -16.70 23.87 2.57
C SER A 164 -17.65 22.73 2.98
N SER A 165 -18.74 22.53 2.23
CA SER A 165 -19.68 21.42 2.47
C SER A 165 -19.07 20.06 2.10
N GLN A 166 -18.34 19.99 1.00
CA GLN A 166 -17.66 18.75 0.57
C GLN A 166 -16.53 18.34 1.53
N GLN A 167 -15.76 19.31 2.05
CA GLN A 167 -14.73 19.03 3.05
C GLN A 167 -15.34 18.49 4.36
N ARG A 168 -16.45 19.05 4.83
CA ARG A 168 -17.15 18.53 6.02
C ARG A 168 -17.70 17.12 5.81
N GLU A 169 -18.25 16.84 4.64
CA GLU A 169 -18.76 15.50 4.30
C GLU A 169 -17.61 14.48 4.26
N PHE A 170 -16.47 14.84 3.68
CA PHE A 170 -15.27 14.02 3.69
C PHE A 170 -14.78 13.73 5.10
N GLU A 171 -14.67 14.75 5.95
CA GLU A 171 -14.22 14.59 7.35
C GLU A 171 -15.13 13.64 8.13
N LYS A 172 -16.45 13.78 7.97
CA LYS A 172 -17.43 12.87 8.58
C LYS A 172 -17.25 11.43 8.09
N ASN A 173 -17.11 11.23 6.79
CA ASN A 173 -16.92 9.89 6.20
C ASN A 173 -15.59 9.27 6.64
N ARG A 174 -14.53 10.09 6.73
CA ARG A 174 -13.21 9.69 7.23
C ARG A 174 -13.27 9.29 8.69
N GLU A 175 -14.03 10.00 9.53
CA GLU A 175 -14.24 9.63 10.93
C GLU A 175 -14.91 8.25 11.05
N GLN A 176 -15.95 8.01 10.25
CA GLN A 176 -16.63 6.70 10.21
C GLN A 176 -15.70 5.57 9.73
N LEU A 177 -14.85 5.84 8.73
CA LEU A 177 -13.83 4.91 8.29
C LEU A 177 -12.78 4.67 9.40
N SER A 178 -12.38 5.70 10.12
CA SER A 178 -11.43 5.62 11.24
C SER A 178 -11.97 4.72 12.36
N GLN A 179 -13.28 4.81 12.67
CA GLN A 179 -13.92 3.90 13.63
C GLN A 179 -13.79 2.43 13.21
N ARG A 180 -14.02 2.13 11.91
CA ARG A 180 -13.83 0.78 11.36
C ARG A 180 -12.38 0.31 11.43
N VAL A 181 -11.44 1.21 11.13
CA VAL A 181 -10.01 0.93 11.24
C VAL A 181 -9.63 0.62 12.68
N ASN A 182 -10.06 1.42 13.65
CA ASN A 182 -9.77 1.19 15.07
C ASN A 182 -10.33 -0.13 15.59
N GLN A 183 -11.53 -0.53 15.13
CA GLN A 183 -12.07 -1.85 15.43
C GLN A 183 -11.14 -2.96 14.93
N ILE A 184 -10.60 -2.82 13.72
CA ILE A 184 -9.65 -3.80 13.16
C ILE A 184 -8.34 -3.81 13.94
N LEU A 185 -7.77 -2.63 14.23
CA LEU A 185 -6.51 -2.54 14.99
C LEU A 185 -6.64 -3.21 16.37
N GLY A 186 -7.74 -2.98 17.07
CA GLY A 186 -8.01 -3.64 18.35
C GLY A 186 -8.13 -5.16 18.23
N GLY A 187 -8.84 -5.64 17.20
CA GLY A 187 -8.97 -7.07 16.93
C GLY A 187 -7.64 -7.75 16.58
N LEU A 188 -6.83 -7.13 15.73
CA LEU A 188 -5.50 -7.61 15.37
C LEU A 188 -4.53 -7.61 16.55
N GLY A 189 -4.59 -6.57 17.39
CA GLY A 189 -3.81 -6.49 18.62
C GLY A 189 -4.12 -7.63 19.59
N GLY A 190 -5.40 -8.03 19.71
CA GLY A 190 -5.82 -9.18 20.52
C GLY A 190 -5.35 -10.54 19.97
N ILE A 191 -4.96 -10.61 18.70
CA ILE A 191 -4.33 -11.79 18.10
C ILE A 191 -2.79 -11.77 18.32
N GLY A 192 -2.24 -10.64 18.73
CA GLY A 192 -0.79 -10.42 18.83
C GLY A 192 -0.14 -9.98 17.52
N LEU A 193 -0.93 -9.50 16.56
CA LEU A 193 -0.42 -8.95 15.30
C LEU A 193 -0.23 -7.43 15.43
N ARG A 194 0.91 -6.95 14.95
CA ARG A 194 1.18 -5.52 14.86
C ARG A 194 0.59 -4.98 13.57
N SER A 195 0.05 -3.77 13.65
CA SER A 195 -0.64 -3.16 12.54
C SER A 195 -0.38 -1.65 12.48
N ILE A 196 -0.16 -1.15 11.27
CA ILE A 196 0.12 0.26 10.99
C ILE A 196 -0.82 0.73 9.88
N ILE A 197 -1.47 1.87 10.11
CA ILE A 197 -2.28 2.53 9.08
C ILE A 197 -1.33 3.23 8.11
N LEU A 198 -1.48 2.95 6.81
CA LEU A 198 -0.63 3.57 5.79
C LEU A 198 -0.96 5.06 5.63
N SER A 199 0.09 5.87 5.63
CA SER A 199 0.04 7.30 5.30
C SER A 199 -0.15 7.53 3.80
N THR A 200 -0.43 8.78 3.41
CA THR A 200 -0.60 9.15 1.99
C THR A 200 0.61 8.76 1.13
N GLU A 201 1.83 8.96 1.64
CA GLU A 201 3.07 8.61 0.94
C GLU A 201 3.16 7.10 0.70
N GLU A 202 2.95 6.31 1.76
CA GLU A 202 3.02 4.85 1.70
C GLU A 202 1.90 4.25 0.84
N LEU A 203 0.72 4.88 0.79
CA LEU A 203 -0.37 4.48 -0.11
C LEU A 203 -0.01 4.72 -1.57
N ILE A 204 0.62 5.86 -1.88
CA ILE A 204 1.11 6.16 -3.23
C ILE A 204 2.16 5.13 -3.64
N GLU A 205 3.10 4.82 -2.74
CA GLU A 205 4.11 3.79 -2.97
C GLU A 205 3.49 2.42 -3.18
N LEU A 206 2.54 2.01 -2.33
CA LEU A 206 1.84 0.72 -2.45
C LEU A 206 1.16 0.59 -3.81
N LEU A 207 0.48 1.63 -4.26
CA LEU A 207 -0.20 1.65 -5.56
C LEU A 207 0.79 1.65 -6.71
N TYR A 208 1.84 2.48 -6.66
CA TYR A 208 2.88 2.47 -7.66
C TYR A 208 3.51 1.07 -7.79
N ASN A 209 3.81 0.45 -6.65
CA ASN A 209 4.33 -0.90 -6.56
C ASN A 209 3.34 -1.94 -7.11
N SER A 210 2.04 -1.82 -6.83
CA SER A 210 1.04 -2.79 -7.30
C SER A 210 0.79 -2.74 -8.81
N TYR A 211 0.94 -1.57 -9.44
CA TYR A 211 0.83 -1.43 -10.90
C TYR A 211 2.14 -1.70 -11.64
N ASN A 212 3.29 -1.53 -10.97
CA ASN A 212 4.61 -1.81 -11.52
C ASN A 212 5.24 -3.05 -10.86
N LEU A 213 4.59 -4.21 -11.01
CA LEU A 213 5.07 -5.47 -10.45
C LEU A 213 6.48 -5.88 -10.93
N SER A 214 6.92 -5.36 -12.08
CA SER A 214 8.20 -5.69 -12.72
C SER A 214 9.33 -4.70 -12.44
N SER A 215 9.05 -3.53 -11.85
CA SER A 215 10.10 -2.55 -11.57
C SER A 215 10.89 -2.96 -10.34
N THR A 216 12.18 -3.22 -10.53
CA THR A 216 13.15 -3.72 -9.55
C THR A 216 13.40 -2.80 -8.35
N GLN A 217 12.83 -1.58 -8.34
CA GLN A 217 13.04 -0.60 -7.28
C GLN A 217 11.92 -0.70 -6.26
N GLN A 218 12.24 -1.28 -5.09
CA GLN A 218 11.43 -1.14 -3.90
C GLN A 218 11.55 0.32 -3.42
N ILE A 219 10.45 1.07 -3.49
CA ILE A 219 10.36 2.26 -2.66
C ILE A 219 10.04 1.75 -1.25
N LYS A 220 10.93 2.08 -0.31
CA LYS A 220 10.96 1.52 1.04
C LYS A 220 9.86 2.14 1.89
N ILE A 221 8.88 1.32 2.28
CA ILE A 221 7.87 1.72 3.27
C ILE A 221 8.55 1.70 4.64
N LYS A 222 8.99 2.88 5.10
CA LYS A 222 9.80 3.04 6.32
C LYS A 222 9.21 2.32 7.55
N ASN A 223 7.89 2.37 7.73
CA ASN A 223 7.24 1.83 8.92
C ASN A 223 7.06 0.30 8.91
N ILE A 224 7.10 -0.35 7.73
CA ILE A 224 6.96 -1.82 7.62
C ILE A 224 8.28 -2.52 7.96
N GLU A 225 9.43 -1.95 7.57
CA GLU A 225 10.74 -2.51 7.92
C GLU A 225 10.95 -2.56 9.45
N GLU A 226 10.46 -1.57 10.19
CA GLU A 226 10.51 -1.56 11.66
C GLU A 226 9.64 -2.67 12.29
N MET A 227 8.51 -3.03 11.67
CA MET A 227 7.68 -4.15 12.13
C MET A 227 8.38 -5.49 11.93
N ASP A 228 8.99 -5.73 10.77
CA ASP A 228 9.65 -7.02 10.46
C ASP A 228 11.00 -7.20 11.19
N MET A 229 11.81 -6.15 11.34
CA MET A 229 13.14 -6.25 11.99
C MET A 229 13.09 -6.67 13.46
N SER A 230 12.01 -6.36 14.15
CA SER A 230 11.81 -6.75 15.55
C SER A 230 11.44 -8.22 15.77
N LEU A 231 11.08 -8.96 14.70
CA LEU A 231 10.83 -10.40 14.78
C LEU A 231 12.11 -11.24 14.73
N VAL A 232 13.25 -10.62 14.43
CA VAL A 232 14.58 -11.29 14.35
C VAL A 232 15.34 -11.21 15.68
N ASN A 233 14.84 -10.42 16.64
CA ASN A 233 15.46 -10.20 17.95
C ASN A 233 14.70 -10.94 19.07
N GLU A 234 14.45 -12.24 18.92
CA GLU A 234 14.11 -13.14 20.04
C GLU A 234 14.78 -14.51 19.86
#